data_AF-A0A352LLK8-F1
#
_entry.id   AF-A0A352LLK8-F1
#
_cell.length_a   1.000
_cell.length_b   1.000
_cell.length_c   1.000
_cell.angle_alpha   90.00
_cell.angle_beta   90.00
_cell.angle_gamma   90.00
#
_symmetry.space_group_name_H-M   'P 1'
#
loop_
_entity.id
_entity.type
_entity.pdbx_description
1 polymer ?
#
loop_
_entity_poly.entity_id
_entity_poly.type
_entity_poly.pdbx_seq_one_letter_code
_entity_poly.pdbx_strand_id
1 'polypeptide(L)'
;MTHVQLDFSNITLERILSPDNLLEALKRVEANKGAPGIDGMRTDELRDYIRQHPGELTSAVRSGRYKPSPVKRVTIPKAEKGKFRDLGIPTVIDR
;
A
#
# COMPACT_ATOMS: atom_id res chain seq x y z
N MET A 1 -14.61 -28.66 10.64
CA MET A 1 -14.39 -27.21 10.50
C MET A 1 -13.19 -26.84 11.37
N THR A 2 -12.03 -26.64 10.76
CA THR A 2 -10.80 -26.28 11.48
C THR A 2 -10.89 -24.80 11.86
N HIS A 3 -11.10 -24.51 13.14
CA HIS A 3 -11.07 -23.14 13.62
C HIS A 3 -9.60 -22.70 13.63
N VAL A 4 -9.20 -21.89 12.66
CA VAL A 4 -7.89 -21.22 12.71
C VAL A 4 -8.00 -20.14 13.77
N GLN A 5 -7.41 -20.36 14.94
CA GLN A 5 -7.17 -19.29 15.91
C GLN A 5 -6.10 -18.36 15.30
N LEU A 6 -6.53 -17.17 14.88
CA LEU A 6 -5.61 -16.12 14.48
C LEU A 6 -5.06 -15.46 15.75
N ASP A 7 -3.76 -15.64 15.99
CA ASP A 7 -3.06 -14.96 17.07
C ASP A 7 -2.65 -13.55 16.61
N PHE A 8 -3.35 -12.55 17.15
CA PHE A 8 -3.09 -11.14 16.88
C PHE A 8 -2.18 -10.48 17.93
N SER A 9 -1.76 -11.20 18.97
CA SER A 9 -0.91 -10.65 20.05
C SER A 9 0.43 -10.10 19.53
N ASN A 10 0.81 -10.56 18.34
CA ASN A 10 2.04 -10.22 17.64
C ASN A 10 1.91 -9.07 16.61
N ILE A 11 0.72 -8.49 16.41
CA ILE A 11 0.49 -7.39 15.47
C ILE A 11 0.42 -6.06 16.24
N THR A 12 1.56 -5.39 16.35
CA THR A 12 1.67 -4.07 16.99
C THR A 12 2.04 -3.00 15.97
N LEU A 13 1.71 -1.73 16.28
CA LEU A 13 2.06 -0.61 15.42
C LEU A 13 3.59 -0.48 15.28
N GLU A 14 4.31 -0.77 16.36
CA GLU A 14 5.79 -0.76 16.39
C GLU A 14 6.36 -1.79 15.41
N ARG A 15 5.75 -2.98 15.33
CA ARG A 15 6.18 -4.03 14.41
C ARG A 15 5.85 -3.67 12.96
N ILE A 16 4.66 -3.12 12.72
CA ILE A 16 4.23 -2.64 11.39
C ILE A 16 5.19 -1.56 10.88
N LEU A 17 5.59 -0.63 11.73
CA LEU A 17 6.48 0.48 11.39
C LEU A 17 7.96 0.17 11.59
N SER A 18 8.33 -1.09 11.85
CA SER A 18 9.74 -1.48 11.99
C SER A 18 10.49 -1.30 10.65
N PRO A 19 11.75 -0.87 10.68
CA PRO A 19 12.53 -0.65 9.45
C PRO A 19 12.56 -1.88 8.53
N ASP A 20 12.74 -3.07 9.10
CA ASP A 20 12.78 -4.33 8.35
C ASP A 20 11.44 -4.62 7.67
N ASN A 21 10.33 -4.44 8.39
CA ASN A 21 9.00 -4.66 7.81
C ASN A 21 8.70 -3.66 6.68
N LEU A 22 9.06 -2.39 6.86
CA LEU A 22 8.85 -1.36 5.85
C LEU A 22 9.75 -1.58 4.62
N LEU A 23 10.96 -2.09 4.80
CA LEU A 23 11.84 -2.46 3.69
C LEU A 23 11.27 -3.63 2.88
N GLU A 24 10.72 -4.65 3.55
CA GLU A 24 10.04 -5.75 2.88
C GLU A 24 8.75 -5.31 2.18
N ALA A 25 7.99 -4.40 2.79
CA ALA A 25 6.82 -3.80 2.15
C ALA A 25 7.20 -3.03 0.88
N LEU A 26 8.24 -2.18 0.96
CA LEU A 26 8.77 -1.44 -0.19
C LEU A 26 9.12 -2.38 -1.36
N LYS A 27 9.89 -3.45 -1.09
CA LYS A 27 10.28 -4.43 -2.12
C LYS A 27 9.06 -5.08 -2.78
N ARG A 28 8.02 -5.42 -2.00
CA ARG A 28 6.79 -6.02 -2.52
C ARG A 28 6.02 -5.05 -3.41
N VAL A 29 5.89 -3.80 -3.00
CA VAL A 29 5.21 -2.76 -3.80
C VAL A 29 5.95 -2.51 -5.12
N GLU A 30 7.28 -2.41 -5.08
CA GLU A 30 8.14 -2.30 -6.28
C GLU A 30 7.96 -3.51 -7.21
N ALA A 31 7.97 -4.73 -6.67
CA ALA A 31 7.83 -5.97 -7.43
C ALA A 31 6.45 -6.13 -8.09
N ASN A 32 5.39 -5.63 -7.46
CA ASN A 32 4.02 -5.71 -7.96
C ASN A 32 3.80 -4.90 -9.25
N LYS A 33 4.62 -3.86 -9.51
CA LYS A 33 4.57 -3.02 -10.72
C LYS A 33 3.16 -2.51 -11.07
N GLY A 34 2.34 -2.27 -10.04
CA GLY A 34 0.96 -1.84 -10.22
C GLY A 34 0.85 -0.45 -10.86
N ALA A 35 -0.25 -0.19 -11.57
CA ALA A 35 -0.53 1.12 -12.18
C ALA A 35 -0.58 2.22 -11.10
N PRO A 36 -0.19 3.47 -11.40
CA PRO A 36 -0.14 4.57 -10.43
C PRO A 36 -1.51 4.96 -9.87
N GLY A 37 -1.51 5.54 -8.67
CA GLY A 37 -2.72 6.03 -7.99
C GLY A 37 -3.24 7.34 -8.56
N ILE A 38 -4.00 8.08 -7.75
CA ILE A 38 -4.59 9.37 -8.15
C ILE A 38 -3.53 10.49 -8.29
N ASP A 39 -2.41 10.35 -7.56
CA ASP A 39 -1.26 11.25 -7.55
C ASP A 39 -0.30 11.04 -8.75
N GLY A 40 -0.45 9.94 -9.49
CA GLY A 40 0.35 9.64 -10.66
C GLY A 40 1.73 9.02 -10.39
N MET A 41 2.16 8.92 -9.12
CA MET A 41 3.45 8.34 -8.75
C MET A 41 3.52 6.85 -9.13
N ARG A 42 4.62 6.45 -9.77
CA ARG A 42 4.90 5.07 -10.18
C ARG A 42 5.71 4.32 -9.12
N THR A 43 5.69 2.99 -9.21
CA THR A 43 6.35 2.09 -8.25
C THR A 43 7.87 2.21 -8.23
N ASP A 44 8.49 2.60 -9.35
CA ASP A 44 9.93 2.85 -9.45
C ASP A 44 10.36 4.22 -8.90
N GLU A 45 9.42 5.13 -8.65
CA GLU A 45 9.67 6.43 -8.03
C GLU A 45 9.58 6.37 -6.48
N LEU A 46 8.92 5.34 -5.94
CA LEU A 46 8.62 5.20 -4.51
C LEU A 46 9.87 5.27 -3.63
N ARG A 47 10.93 4.55 -4.01
CA ARG A 47 12.16 4.49 -3.21
C ARG A 47 12.83 5.85 -3.08
N ASP A 48 12.87 6.61 -4.16
CA ASP A 48 13.47 7.94 -4.16
C ASP A 48 12.59 8.93 -3.39
N TYR A 49 11.27 8.81 -3.48
CA TYR A 49 10.35 9.59 -2.67
C TYR A 49 10.58 9.36 -1.16
N ILE A 50 10.67 8.10 -0.71
CA ILE A 50 10.91 7.77 0.71
C ILE A 50 12.27 8.33 1.18
N ARG A 51 13.30 8.29 0.34
CA ARG A 51 14.62 8.87 0.65
C ARG A 51 14.57 10.39 0.83
N GLN A 52 13.72 11.07 0.07
CA GLN A 52 13.55 12.53 0.15
C GLN A 52 12.70 12.96 1.35
N HIS A 53 11.82 12.08 1.85
CA HIS A 53 10.89 12.35 2.96
C HIS A 53 11.11 11.37 4.14
N PRO A 54 12.33 11.30 4.71
CA PRO A 54 12.69 10.27 5.67
C PRO A 54 11.86 10.41 6.96
N GLY A 55 11.14 9.35 7.32
CA GLY A 55 10.40 9.28 8.58
C GLY A 55 9.10 10.09 8.64
N GLU A 56 8.71 10.78 7.56
CA GLU A 56 7.46 11.55 7.52
C GLU A 56 6.24 10.63 7.65
N LEU A 57 6.18 9.57 6.84
CA LEU A 57 5.10 8.58 6.88
C LEU A 57 4.97 7.94 8.27
N THR A 58 6.07 7.44 8.83
CA THR A 58 6.05 6.75 10.11
C THR A 58 5.67 7.69 11.26
N SER A 59 6.14 8.94 11.23
CA SER A 59 5.75 9.99 12.16
C SER A 59 4.26 10.33 12.07
N ALA A 60 3.73 10.47 10.86
CA ALA A 60 2.31 10.75 10.63
C ALA A 60 1.43 9.61 11.13
N VAL A 61 1.81 8.35 10.87
CA VAL A 61 1.07 7.18 11.34
C VAL A 61 1.14 7.06 12.87
N ARG A 62 2.31 7.19 13.49
CA ARG A 62 2.49 7.14 14.96
C ARG A 62 1.68 8.19 15.69
N SER A 63 1.56 9.38 15.10
CA SER A 63 0.79 10.48 15.68
C SER A 63 -0.71 10.44 15.37
N GLY A 64 -1.19 9.43 14.63
CA GLY A 64 -2.58 9.32 14.22
C GLY A 64 -3.03 10.40 13.22
N ARG A 65 -2.09 11.12 12.59
CA ARG A 65 -2.37 12.20 11.63
C ARG A 65 -2.35 11.74 10.18
N TYR A 66 -1.90 10.51 9.92
CA TYR A 66 -1.90 9.96 8.56
C TYR A 66 -3.32 9.86 8.01
N LYS A 67 -3.53 10.42 6.81
CA LYS A 67 -4.79 10.32 6.06
C LYS A 67 -4.46 9.72 4.70
N PRO A 68 -4.86 8.45 4.45
CA PRO A 68 -4.66 7.82 3.14
C PRO A 68 -5.32 8.63 2.02
N SER A 69 -4.75 8.57 0.83
CA SER A 69 -5.31 9.28 -0.31
C SER A 69 -6.54 8.56 -0.88
N PRO A 70 -7.45 9.28 -1.55
CA PRO A 70 -8.54 8.65 -2.30
C PRO A 70 -8.01 7.69 -3.37
N VAL A 71 -8.71 6.57 -3.56
CA VAL A 71 -8.35 5.59 -4.60
C VAL A 71 -8.74 6.07 -5.99
N LYS A 72 -7.90 5.81 -7.00
CA LYS A 72 -8.20 6.03 -8.41
C LYS A 72 -9.13 4.94 -8.92
N ARG A 73 -10.31 5.32 -9.44
CA ARG A 73 -11.28 4.40 -10.02
C ARG A 73 -10.88 4.03 -11.45
N VAL A 74 -10.80 2.74 -11.74
CA VAL A 74 -10.53 2.23 -13.09
C VAL A 74 -11.48 1.07 -13.37
N THR A 75 -12.14 1.10 -14.53
CA THR A 75 -12.98 0.00 -15.00
C THR A 75 -12.21 -0.79 -16.04
N ILE A 76 -11.99 -2.09 -15.79
CA ILE A 76 -11.29 -2.99 -16.70
C ILE A 76 -12.24 -4.08 -17.22
N PRO A 77 -12.07 -4.56 -18.46
CA PRO A 77 -12.85 -5.68 -18.97
C PRO A 77 -12.51 -6.97 -18.20
N LYS A 78 -13.52 -7.82 -18.00
CA LYS A 78 -13.31 -9.22 -17.59
C LYS A 78 -13.09 -10.09 -18.84
N ALA A 79 -12.69 -11.33 -18.62
CA ALA A 79 -12.56 -12.32 -19.70
C ALA A 79 -13.91 -12.59 -20.41
N GLU A 80 -15.02 -12.53 -19.68
CA GLU A 80 -16.36 -12.59 -20.26
C GLU A 80 -16.72 -11.30 -21.00
N LYS A 81 -17.10 -11.44 -22.27
CA LYS A 81 -17.46 -10.33 -23.15
C LYS A 81 -18.60 -9.49 -22.55
N GLY A 82 -18.41 -8.17 -22.54
CA GLY A 82 -19.39 -7.21 -22.04
C GLY A 82 -19.46 -7.06 -20.52
N LYS A 83 -18.67 -7.83 -19.76
CA LYS A 83 -18.56 -7.67 -18.30
C LYS A 83 -17.31 -6.89 -17.92
N PHE A 84 -17.46 -6.05 -16.90
CA PHE A 84 -16.40 -5.18 -16.40
C PHE A 84 -16.17 -5.40 -14.90
N ARG A 85 -14.98 -5.03 -14.44
CA ARG A 85 -14.60 -4.98 -13.03
C ARG A 85 -14.11 -3.58 -12.71
N ASP A 86 -14.74 -2.97 -11.72
CA ASP A 86 -14.23 -1.74 -11.13
C ASP A 86 -13.11 -2.07 -10.15
N LEU A 87 -12.03 -1.30 -10.25
CA LEU A 87 -10.89 -1.33 -9.36
C LEU A 87 -10.73 0.03 -8.67
N GLY A 88 -10.29 0.00 -7.43
CA GLY A 88 -9.76 1.16 -6.72
C GLY A 88 -8.26 0.99 -6.59
N ILE A 89 -7.49 1.88 -7.22
CA ILE A 89 -6.03 1.85 -7.21
C ILE A 89 -5.55 2.92 -6.22
N PRO A 90 -5.01 2.54 -5.04
CA PRO A 90 -4.44 3.50 -4.09
C PRO A 90 -3.17 4.17 -4.64
N THR A 91 -2.68 5.22 -3.98
CA THR A 91 -1.34 5.76 -4.26
C THR A 91 -0.29 4.70 -3.99
N VAL A 92 0.94 4.91 -4.46
CA VAL A 92 2.00 3.94 -4.26
C VAL A 92 2.48 3.91 -2.80
N ILE A 93 2.36 5.04 -2.08
CA ILE A 93 2.61 5.13 -0.64
C ILE A 93 1.55 4.38 0.18
N ASP A 94 0.30 4.35 -0.29
CA ASP A 94 -0.83 3.70 0.37
C ASP A 94 -0.93 2.16 0.11
N ARG A 95 -0.04 1.55 -0.68
CA ARG A 95 -0.05 0.11 -1.02
C ARG A 95 0.71 -0.76 -0.04
#